data_AF-A0A8B8MPP9-F1
#
_entry.id   AF-A0A8B8MPP9-F1
#
_cell.length_a   1.000
_cell.length_b   1.000
_cell.length_c   1.000
_cell.angle_alpha   90.00
_cell.angle_beta   90.00
_cell.angle_gamma   90.00
#
_symmetry.space_group_name_H-M   'P 1'
#
loop_
_entity.id
_entity.type
_entity.pdbx_description
1 polymer ?
#
loop_
_entity_poly.entity_id
_entity_poly.type
_entity_poly.pdbx_seq_one_letter_code
_entity_poly.pdbx_strand_id
1 'polypeptide(L)'
;MVNIRIKDNQNSAESPRAEVGEIDTRAPFQSVKAAVSLFGEVASKKKPTIKRSKTSSENVLDKETQLLLAQKELNRIKQQLENAETTKARALSDLGKANRTVQELTTKLNSAIESKQAAIEATETVKHKAKHLERVKSQNLERTSSWKKELGTTRDEYRRAAAELNTAKQELTKIRQDFDATLEAKLAAFQQAAEAQRSAKVNSEKASELSKEIQAMRQSLDHLKATSLQAEKEQAKFVEEKEARLKDCKIAKEEAEEKLLSLKTEFDPEQMTNLELKLVETTEEIEVLQNEMKKVHASDMDSVKVITTELNNATKALQKVAEEESFCRERVNSLRQELEDIKAERIGLEAREAELECTVKTLQAELDEQKQELHTISLAIQKTMQEAEEMRRAAEELKREAEANRVGEGEAEKMLEAALKEAEVAKAAEKSALDQIKILSAKTDVVSASDPDASGWIRMSVQEFESLSRKVEESANLAEMKLAAAAFQMEAMNTKKSEAEKRKEVILKEIEEIKEATEFALKQAEMAEAAKKAIEGELTKRHQQEQDN
;
A
#
# COMPACT_ATOMS: atom_id res chain seq x y z
N MET A 1 -4.48 -39.80 -29.06
CA MET A 1 -3.79 -41.10 -29.09
C MET A 1 -2.65 -41.06 -28.09
N VAL A 2 -2.80 -41.72 -26.95
CA VAL A 2 -1.83 -42.58 -26.25
C VAL A 2 -2.63 -43.17 -25.09
N ASN A 3 -2.95 -44.47 -25.20
CA ASN A 3 -3.49 -45.29 -24.12
C ASN A 3 -2.35 -45.66 -23.16
N ILE A 4 -2.65 -45.97 -21.88
CA ILE A 4 -2.39 -47.29 -21.26
C ILE A 4 -2.74 -47.32 -19.76
N ARG A 5 -3.60 -48.31 -19.44
CA ARG A 5 -3.78 -49.14 -18.23
C ARG A 5 -4.01 -48.52 -16.84
N ILE A 6 -5.26 -48.64 -16.43
CA ILE A 6 -5.67 -49.01 -15.07
C ILE A 6 -5.36 -50.50 -14.87
N LYS A 7 -4.73 -50.86 -13.75
CA LYS A 7 -4.40 -52.23 -13.35
C LYS A 7 -5.14 -52.53 -12.05
N ASP A 8 -6.11 -53.44 -12.12
CA ASP A 8 -6.73 -54.08 -10.96
C ASP A 8 -5.67 -54.85 -10.16
N ASN A 9 -5.82 -54.86 -8.84
CA ASN A 9 -5.23 -55.89 -8.01
C ASN A 9 -6.27 -56.37 -7.00
N GLN A 10 -6.79 -57.57 -7.27
CA GLN A 10 -7.40 -58.43 -6.26
C GLN A 10 -6.32 -58.89 -5.28
N ASN A 11 -6.65 -58.99 -4.00
CA ASN A 11 -6.23 -60.12 -3.18
C ASN A 11 -7.25 -60.37 -2.08
N SER A 12 -7.67 -61.63 -2.04
CA SER A 12 -8.62 -62.31 -1.19
C SER A 12 -8.02 -62.75 0.15
N ALA A 13 -8.85 -62.77 1.20
CA ALA A 13 -8.82 -63.76 2.29
C ALA A 13 -10.21 -63.72 2.94
N GLU A 14 -11.12 -64.62 2.56
CA GLU A 14 -11.42 -65.89 3.23
C GLU A 14 -11.91 -65.77 4.69
N SER A 15 -13.08 -66.38 4.90
CA SER A 15 -13.98 -66.35 6.07
C SER A 15 -13.40 -67.13 7.27
N PRO A 16 -14.03 -67.07 8.47
CA PRO A 16 -15.14 -67.99 8.69
C PRO A 16 -16.36 -67.39 9.41
N ARG A 17 -17.52 -67.86 8.94
CA ARG A 17 -18.81 -67.93 9.65
C ARG A 17 -18.66 -68.56 11.05
N ALA A 18 -19.43 -68.03 12.00
CA ALA A 18 -20.01 -68.76 13.14
C ALA A 18 -21.44 -68.22 13.31
N GLU A 19 -22.43 -68.89 12.73
CA GLU A 19 -23.28 -69.88 13.42
C GLU A 19 -24.37 -69.17 14.25
N VAL A 20 -25.36 -68.66 13.53
CA VAL A 20 -26.66 -68.28 14.08
C VAL A 20 -27.39 -69.59 14.37
N GLY A 21 -27.64 -69.88 15.65
CA GLY A 21 -28.45 -71.02 16.06
C GLY A 21 -29.89 -70.86 15.56
N GLU A 22 -30.20 -71.52 14.45
CA GLU A 22 -31.56 -71.76 14.00
C GLU A 22 -32.21 -72.77 14.96
N ILE A 23 -33.24 -72.35 15.69
CA ILE A 23 -34.10 -73.30 16.40
C ILE A 23 -35.05 -73.90 15.37
N ASP A 24 -34.78 -75.17 15.06
CA ASP A 24 -35.66 -76.10 14.36
C ASP A 24 -37.05 -76.15 15.01
N THR A 25 -38.08 -75.72 14.28
CA THR A 25 -39.48 -75.70 14.74
C THR A 25 -40.42 -76.52 13.85
N ARG A 26 -39.97 -77.56 13.14
CA ARG A 26 -40.88 -78.38 12.32
C ARG A 26 -40.58 -79.88 12.26
N ALA A 27 -41.29 -80.65 13.10
CA ALA A 27 -42.05 -81.84 12.70
C ALA A 27 -43.15 -82.14 13.75
N PRO A 28 -44.26 -82.83 13.39
CA PRO A 28 -45.60 -82.41 13.77
C PRO A 28 -46.24 -83.24 14.88
N PHE A 29 -46.95 -82.60 15.80
CA PHE A 29 -47.97 -83.28 16.61
C PHE A 29 -49.32 -82.61 16.39
N GLN A 30 -50.26 -83.47 16.07
CA GLN A 30 -51.54 -83.17 15.47
C GLN A 30 -52.49 -82.54 16.48
N SER A 31 -53.23 -81.52 16.03
CA SER A 31 -54.55 -81.14 16.52
C SER A 31 -54.67 -80.69 17.99
N VAL A 32 -54.94 -79.38 18.14
CA VAL A 32 -55.41 -78.71 19.38
C VAL A 32 -56.79 -79.23 19.86
N LYS A 33 -57.34 -80.29 19.23
CA LYS A 33 -58.56 -80.99 19.64
C LYS A 33 -58.33 -82.09 20.68
N ALA A 34 -57.08 -82.38 21.06
CA ALA A 34 -56.73 -83.46 21.99
C ALA A 34 -56.24 -83.02 23.39
N ALA A 35 -56.14 -81.71 23.68
CA ALA A 35 -55.70 -81.19 25.00
C ALA A 35 -56.84 -80.59 25.86
N VAL A 36 -58.10 -80.81 25.47
CA VAL A 36 -59.31 -80.46 26.25
C VAL A 36 -59.99 -81.72 26.84
N SER A 37 -59.38 -82.91 26.72
CA SER A 37 -59.94 -84.19 27.16
C SER A 37 -59.16 -84.82 28.33
N LEU A 38 -58.78 -84.05 29.35
CA LEU A 38 -58.17 -84.61 30.57
C LEU A 38 -58.70 -84.07 31.91
N PHE A 39 -59.68 -83.14 31.91
CA PHE A 39 -60.36 -82.69 33.14
C PHE A 39 -61.88 -82.51 32.95
N GLY A 40 -62.50 -83.46 32.25
CA GLY A 40 -63.94 -83.63 32.17
C GLY A 40 -64.33 -85.06 32.55
N GLU A 41 -64.87 -85.21 33.76
CA GLU A 41 -65.95 -86.15 34.09
C GLU A 41 -65.66 -87.67 34.06
N VAL A 42 -65.42 -88.25 35.24
CA VAL A 42 -65.93 -89.60 35.57
C VAL A 42 -66.61 -89.54 36.92
N ALA A 43 -67.94 -89.58 36.87
CA ALA A 43 -68.81 -89.92 37.98
C ALA A 43 -68.62 -91.40 38.38
N SER A 44 -68.76 -91.73 39.67
CA SER A 44 -69.63 -92.84 40.11
C SER A 44 -69.62 -93.07 41.63
N LYS A 45 -70.78 -92.73 42.22
CA LYS A 45 -71.59 -93.51 43.19
C LYS A 45 -70.87 -94.54 44.07
N LYS A 46 -71.03 -94.38 45.39
CA LYS A 46 -71.59 -95.44 46.26
C LYS A 46 -72.18 -94.83 47.55
N LYS A 47 -73.51 -94.86 47.66
CA LYS A 47 -74.23 -94.96 48.96
C LYS A 47 -73.75 -96.23 49.68
N PRO A 48 -73.87 -96.28 51.01
CA PRO A 48 -74.82 -97.24 51.54
C PRO A 48 -75.83 -96.60 52.49
N THR A 49 -77.07 -96.95 52.25
CA THR A 49 -78.20 -96.84 53.16
C THR A 49 -78.01 -97.89 54.26
N ILE A 50 -77.92 -97.51 55.53
CA ILE A 50 -78.11 -98.46 56.63
C ILE A 50 -79.10 -97.88 57.64
N LYS A 51 -80.10 -98.72 57.88
CA LYS A 51 -81.32 -98.51 58.63
C LYS A 51 -81.03 -98.35 60.12
N ARG A 52 -81.98 -97.69 60.79
CA ARG A 52 -82.21 -97.78 62.24
C ARG A 52 -82.13 -99.23 62.73
N SER A 53 -81.39 -99.46 63.81
CA SER A 53 -81.70 -100.47 64.82
C SER A 53 -81.13 -100.03 66.18
N LYS A 54 -82.02 -99.83 67.15
CA LYS A 54 -81.68 -99.81 68.59
C LYS A 54 -81.26 -101.23 68.98
N THR A 55 -80.08 -101.41 69.60
CA THR A 55 -79.86 -101.78 71.02
C THR A 55 -78.43 -102.28 71.27
N SER A 56 -77.94 -101.88 72.45
CA SER A 56 -76.98 -102.54 73.37
C SER A 56 -75.45 -102.57 73.10
N SER A 57 -74.76 -102.13 74.16
CA SER A 57 -73.37 -102.36 74.62
C SER A 57 -72.21 -101.72 73.85
N GLU A 58 -71.95 -100.46 74.21
CA GLU A 58 -70.67 -99.94 74.73
C GLU A 58 -69.46 -100.90 74.69
N ASN A 59 -68.54 -100.68 73.73
CA ASN A 59 -67.15 -101.10 73.80
C ASN A 59 -66.26 -99.87 73.53
N VAL A 60 -65.52 -99.42 74.54
CA VAL A 60 -64.66 -98.22 74.53
C VAL A 60 -63.49 -98.35 73.53
N LEU A 61 -63.05 -99.59 73.25
CA LEU A 61 -61.87 -99.91 72.44
C LEU A 61 -61.99 -99.55 70.94
N ASP A 62 -63.19 -99.68 70.35
CA ASP A 62 -63.39 -99.35 68.93
C ASP A 62 -63.34 -97.84 68.67
N LYS A 63 -63.85 -97.04 69.62
CA LYS A 63 -63.76 -95.58 69.57
C LYS A 63 -62.32 -95.10 69.75
N GLU A 64 -61.56 -95.77 70.61
CA GLU A 64 -60.15 -95.46 70.86
C GLU A 64 -59.27 -95.78 69.64
N THR A 65 -59.54 -96.88 68.94
CA THR A 65 -58.85 -97.24 67.68
C THR A 65 -59.14 -96.23 66.58
N GLN A 66 -60.39 -95.76 66.46
CA GLN A 66 -60.76 -94.71 65.51
C GLN A 66 -60.10 -93.36 65.85
N LEU A 67 -59.97 -93.02 67.13
CA LEU A 67 -59.28 -91.82 67.58
C LEU A 67 -57.79 -91.86 67.23
N LEU A 68 -57.12 -93.01 67.41
CA LEU A 68 -55.71 -93.17 67.06
C LEU A 68 -55.47 -93.05 65.54
N LEU A 69 -56.37 -93.59 64.71
CA LEU A 69 -56.32 -93.44 63.25
C LEU A 69 -56.53 -91.98 62.83
N ALA A 70 -57.51 -91.30 63.41
CA ALA A 70 -57.75 -89.88 63.18
C ALA A 70 -56.54 -89.03 63.60
N GLN A 71 -55.86 -89.39 64.69
CA GLN A 71 -54.66 -88.68 65.14
C GLN A 71 -53.44 -88.91 64.23
N LYS A 72 -53.28 -90.12 63.68
CA LYS A 72 -52.27 -90.38 62.63
C LYS A 72 -52.58 -89.61 61.35
N GLU A 73 -53.83 -89.55 60.94
CA GLU A 73 -54.26 -88.81 59.75
C GLU A 73 -54.11 -87.29 59.93
N LEU A 74 -54.43 -86.77 61.13
CA LEU A 74 -54.17 -85.39 61.50
C LEU A 74 -52.67 -85.05 61.41
N ASN A 75 -51.80 -85.92 61.93
CA ASN A 75 -50.34 -85.71 61.86
C ASN A 75 -49.84 -85.75 60.41
N ARG A 76 -50.39 -86.64 59.57
CA ARG A 76 -50.10 -86.68 58.12
C ARG A 76 -50.53 -85.39 57.43
N ILE A 77 -51.72 -84.86 57.72
CA ILE A 77 -52.22 -83.60 57.16
C ILE A 77 -51.36 -82.42 57.64
N LYS A 78 -50.96 -82.38 58.92
CA LYS A 78 -50.05 -81.36 59.46
C LYS A 78 -48.71 -81.35 58.72
N GLN A 79 -48.12 -82.52 58.48
CA GLN A 79 -46.86 -82.62 57.73
C GLN A 79 -47.03 -82.18 56.27
N GLN A 80 -48.16 -82.50 55.64
CA GLN A 80 -48.47 -82.00 54.29
C GLN A 80 -48.67 -80.48 54.25
N LEU A 81 -49.30 -79.91 55.28
CA LEU A 81 -49.46 -78.46 55.44
C LEU A 81 -48.09 -77.78 55.59
N GLU A 82 -47.22 -78.29 56.45
CA GLU A 82 -45.86 -77.77 56.63
C GLU A 82 -45.02 -77.84 55.34
N ASN A 83 -45.11 -78.95 54.60
CA ASN A 83 -44.47 -79.08 53.28
C ASN A 83 -45.05 -78.11 52.24
N ALA A 84 -46.36 -77.85 52.27
CA ALA A 84 -46.99 -76.87 51.39
C ALA A 84 -46.62 -75.43 51.78
N GLU A 85 -46.54 -75.12 53.07
CA GLU A 85 -46.14 -73.82 53.60
C GLU A 85 -44.68 -73.50 53.28
N THR A 86 -43.77 -74.45 53.45
CA THR A 86 -42.36 -74.30 53.05
C THR A 86 -42.20 -74.11 51.54
N THR A 87 -42.99 -74.83 50.73
CA THR A 87 -43.02 -74.65 49.27
C THR A 87 -43.57 -73.28 48.87
N LYS A 88 -44.63 -72.82 49.53
CA LYS A 88 -45.21 -71.48 49.34
C LYS A 88 -44.20 -70.38 49.73
N ALA A 89 -43.49 -70.53 50.85
CA ALA A 89 -42.47 -69.58 51.28
C ALA A 89 -41.31 -69.50 50.26
N ARG A 90 -40.86 -70.65 49.75
CA ARG A 90 -39.85 -70.71 48.67
C ARG A 90 -40.34 -70.00 47.41
N ALA A 91 -41.57 -70.29 46.95
CA ALA A 91 -42.17 -69.65 45.78
C ALA A 91 -42.33 -68.12 45.94
N LEU A 92 -42.71 -67.63 47.11
CA LEU A 92 -42.78 -66.19 47.39
C LEU A 92 -41.40 -65.52 47.40
N SER A 93 -40.38 -66.20 47.93
CA SER A 93 -39.00 -65.72 47.89
C SER A 93 -38.49 -65.63 46.45
N ASP A 94 -38.73 -66.65 45.64
CA ASP A 94 -38.31 -66.68 44.23
C ASP A 94 -39.10 -65.67 43.38
N LEU A 95 -40.39 -65.47 43.64
CA LEU A 95 -41.18 -64.39 43.05
C LEU A 95 -40.61 -63.01 43.42
N GLY A 96 -40.21 -62.83 44.68
CA GLY A 96 -39.55 -61.60 45.13
C GLY A 96 -38.21 -61.35 44.42
N LYS A 97 -37.41 -62.39 44.16
CA LYS A 97 -36.18 -62.28 43.36
C LYS A 97 -36.49 -61.94 41.91
N ALA A 98 -37.45 -62.63 41.29
CA ALA A 98 -37.88 -62.36 39.92
C ALA A 98 -38.37 -60.91 39.74
N ASN A 99 -39.19 -60.41 40.66
CA ASN A 99 -39.65 -59.02 40.64
C ASN A 99 -38.50 -58.01 40.73
N ARG A 100 -37.49 -58.25 41.59
CA ARG A 100 -36.30 -57.40 41.65
C ARG A 100 -35.53 -57.41 40.32
N THR A 101 -35.35 -58.58 39.70
CA THR A 101 -34.68 -58.66 38.40
C THR A 101 -35.45 -57.96 37.28
N VAL A 102 -36.79 -58.04 37.28
CA VAL A 102 -37.62 -57.32 36.32
C VAL A 102 -37.49 -55.81 36.50
N GLN A 103 -37.49 -55.31 37.74
CA GLN A 103 -37.27 -53.89 38.03
C GLN A 103 -35.88 -53.45 37.56
N GLU A 104 -34.83 -54.22 37.83
CA GLU A 104 -33.46 -53.89 37.40
C GLU A 104 -33.31 -53.91 35.87
N LEU A 105 -33.94 -54.86 35.18
CA LEU A 105 -33.94 -54.88 33.71
C LEU A 105 -34.76 -53.72 33.13
N THR A 106 -35.85 -53.33 33.79
CA THR A 106 -36.67 -52.19 33.38
C THR A 106 -35.90 -50.88 33.51
N THR A 107 -35.17 -50.67 34.62
CA THR A 107 -34.35 -49.46 34.79
C THR A 107 -33.20 -49.42 33.79
N LYS A 108 -32.53 -50.56 33.54
CA LYS A 108 -31.49 -50.67 32.50
C LYS A 108 -32.05 -50.37 31.11
N LEU A 109 -33.22 -50.92 30.77
CA LEU A 109 -33.87 -50.67 29.49
C LEU A 109 -34.21 -49.19 29.30
N ASN A 110 -34.77 -48.54 30.33
CA ASN A 110 -35.07 -47.11 30.28
C ASN A 110 -33.79 -46.28 30.10
N SER A 111 -32.73 -46.58 30.84
CA SER A 111 -31.44 -45.89 30.67
C SER A 111 -30.83 -46.07 29.27
N ALA A 112 -30.99 -47.26 28.67
CA ALA A 112 -30.54 -47.52 27.29
C ALA A 112 -31.37 -46.77 26.26
N ILE A 113 -32.69 -46.62 26.47
CA ILE A 113 -33.58 -45.83 25.62
C ILE A 113 -33.21 -44.34 25.68
N GLU A 114 -33.01 -43.80 26.88
CA GLU A 114 -32.58 -42.40 27.09
C GLU A 114 -31.23 -42.14 26.43
N SER A 115 -30.26 -43.04 26.62
CA SER A 115 -28.95 -42.95 25.98
C SER A 115 -29.03 -42.98 24.45
N LYS A 116 -29.85 -43.87 23.87
CA LYS A 116 -30.10 -43.91 22.42
C LYS A 116 -30.72 -42.61 21.92
N GLN A 117 -31.69 -42.05 22.66
CA GLN A 117 -32.36 -40.81 22.28
C GLN A 117 -31.37 -39.62 22.30
N ALA A 118 -30.54 -39.52 23.33
CA ALA A 118 -29.47 -38.52 23.40
C ALA A 118 -28.46 -38.66 22.25
N ALA A 119 -28.12 -39.89 21.86
CA ALA A 119 -27.25 -40.14 20.71
C ALA A 119 -27.88 -39.68 19.38
N ILE A 120 -29.18 -39.92 19.18
CA ILE A 120 -29.91 -39.45 18.00
C ILE A 120 -29.91 -37.92 17.93
N GLU A 121 -30.23 -37.24 19.03
CA GLU A 121 -30.22 -35.77 19.11
C GLU A 121 -28.82 -35.20 18.83
N ALA A 122 -27.77 -35.82 19.39
CA ALA A 122 -26.39 -35.46 19.08
C ALA A 122 -26.08 -35.61 17.58
N THR A 123 -26.51 -36.70 16.93
CA THR A 123 -26.27 -36.87 15.48
C THR A 123 -27.03 -35.86 14.62
N GLU A 124 -28.28 -35.52 14.96
CA GLU A 124 -29.03 -34.53 14.20
C GLU A 124 -28.46 -33.12 14.39
N THR A 125 -28.00 -32.75 15.60
CA THR A 125 -27.30 -31.46 15.80
C THR A 125 -26.02 -31.34 14.98
N VAL A 126 -25.22 -32.42 14.90
CA VAL A 126 -24.02 -32.47 14.05
C VAL A 126 -24.38 -32.34 12.56
N LYS A 127 -25.43 -33.03 12.11
CA LYS A 127 -25.92 -32.95 10.73
C LYS A 127 -26.43 -31.55 10.37
N HIS A 128 -27.11 -30.86 11.28
CA HIS A 128 -27.51 -29.46 11.09
C HIS A 128 -26.29 -28.54 10.98
N LYS A 129 -25.28 -28.71 11.85
CA LYS A 129 -24.01 -27.96 11.78
C LYS A 129 -23.27 -28.22 10.47
N ALA A 130 -23.20 -29.46 10.00
CA ALA A 130 -22.58 -29.83 8.73
C ALA A 130 -23.26 -29.14 7.53
N LYS A 131 -24.59 -29.20 7.46
CA LYS A 131 -25.37 -28.50 6.41
C LYS A 131 -25.17 -26.99 6.42
N HIS A 132 -25.09 -26.39 7.62
CA HIS A 132 -24.80 -24.96 7.74
C HIS A 132 -23.40 -24.61 7.21
N LEU A 133 -22.38 -25.38 7.60
CA LEU A 133 -21.02 -25.19 7.10
C LEU A 133 -20.90 -25.38 5.58
N GLU A 134 -21.62 -26.34 5.01
CA GLU A 134 -21.67 -26.56 3.56
C GLU A 134 -22.30 -25.37 2.81
N ARG A 135 -23.38 -24.78 3.36
CA ARG A 135 -24.00 -23.56 2.81
C ARG A 135 -23.05 -22.37 2.88
N VAL A 136 -22.39 -22.15 4.02
CA VAL A 136 -21.40 -21.08 4.20
C VAL A 136 -20.23 -21.25 3.24
N LYS A 137 -19.75 -22.48 3.05
CA LYS A 137 -18.68 -22.79 2.08
C LYS A 137 -19.11 -22.46 0.65
N SER A 138 -20.35 -22.79 0.27
CA SER A 138 -20.89 -22.50 -1.06
C SER A 138 -21.01 -20.99 -1.31
N GLN A 139 -21.53 -20.23 -0.34
CA GLN A 139 -21.62 -18.77 -0.43
C GLN A 139 -20.24 -18.10 -0.47
N ASN A 140 -19.28 -18.60 0.30
CA ASN A 140 -17.91 -18.10 0.26
C ASN A 140 -17.24 -18.39 -1.09
N LEU A 141 -17.46 -19.57 -1.69
CA LEU A 141 -16.91 -19.91 -3.00
C LEU A 141 -17.45 -18.99 -4.11
N GLU A 142 -18.74 -18.66 -4.06
CA GLU A 142 -19.39 -17.73 -4.99
C GLU A 142 -18.83 -16.31 -4.84
N ARG A 143 -18.70 -15.82 -3.61
CA ARG A 143 -18.05 -14.52 -3.30
C ARG A 143 -16.57 -14.48 -3.71
N THR A 144 -15.83 -15.58 -3.52
CA THR A 144 -14.43 -15.68 -4.00
C THR A 144 -14.37 -15.65 -5.53
N SER A 145 -15.33 -16.27 -6.21
CA SER A 145 -15.40 -16.27 -7.67
C SER A 145 -15.74 -14.89 -8.25
N SER A 146 -16.65 -14.15 -7.61
CA SER A 146 -17.01 -12.78 -8.00
C SER A 146 -15.84 -11.82 -7.76
N TRP A 147 -15.21 -11.88 -6.59
CA TRP A 147 -14.02 -11.09 -6.29
C TRP A 147 -12.85 -11.39 -7.23
N LYS A 148 -12.63 -12.66 -7.59
CA LYS A 148 -11.61 -13.04 -8.58
C LYS A 148 -11.92 -12.48 -9.98
N LYS A 149 -13.19 -12.41 -10.36
CA LYS A 149 -13.62 -11.80 -11.63
C LYS A 149 -13.40 -10.29 -11.61
N GLU A 150 -13.77 -9.60 -10.53
CA GLU A 150 -13.54 -8.16 -10.32
C GLU A 150 -12.04 -7.81 -10.29
N LEU A 151 -11.22 -8.64 -9.65
CA LEU A 151 -9.76 -8.50 -9.68
C LEU A 151 -9.19 -8.71 -11.10
N GLY A 152 -9.78 -9.65 -11.85
CA GLY A 152 -9.45 -9.87 -13.25
C GLY A 152 -9.76 -8.65 -14.12
N THR A 153 -10.96 -8.08 -13.97
CA THR A 153 -11.39 -6.91 -14.74
C THR A 153 -10.56 -5.67 -14.41
N THR A 154 -10.30 -5.40 -13.13
CA THR A 154 -9.44 -4.29 -12.71
C THR A 154 -8.00 -4.44 -13.20
N ARG A 155 -7.45 -5.66 -13.21
CA ARG A 155 -6.13 -5.93 -13.80
C ARG A 155 -6.10 -5.69 -15.31
N ASP A 156 -7.15 -6.07 -16.02
CA ASP A 156 -7.24 -5.85 -17.46
C ASP A 156 -7.45 -4.36 -17.81
N GLU A 157 -8.18 -3.61 -16.98
CA GLU A 157 -8.28 -2.15 -17.07
C GLU A 157 -6.94 -1.47 -16.83
N TYR A 158 -6.19 -1.87 -15.79
CA TYR A 158 -4.84 -1.37 -15.55
C TYR A 158 -3.91 -1.67 -16.74
N ARG A 159 -3.97 -2.88 -17.30
CA ARG A 159 -3.20 -3.25 -18.49
C ARG A 159 -3.55 -2.35 -19.68
N ARG A 160 -4.82 -2.03 -19.88
CA ARG A 160 -5.29 -1.14 -20.95
C ARG A 160 -4.78 0.28 -20.74
N ALA A 161 -4.95 0.85 -19.55
CA ALA A 161 -4.46 2.18 -19.20
C ALA A 161 -2.93 2.28 -19.34
N ALA A 162 -2.18 1.25 -18.94
CA ALA A 162 -0.73 1.20 -19.13
C ALA A 162 -0.34 1.16 -20.62
N ALA A 163 -1.09 0.44 -21.46
CA ALA A 163 -0.86 0.41 -22.90
C ALA A 163 -1.16 1.79 -23.54
N GLU A 164 -2.27 2.43 -23.16
CA GLU A 164 -2.63 3.78 -23.60
C GLU A 164 -1.60 4.83 -23.17
N LEU A 165 -1.06 4.73 -21.96
CA LEU A 165 0.02 5.59 -21.50
C LEU A 165 1.29 5.39 -22.34
N ASN A 166 1.62 4.16 -22.71
CA ASN A 166 2.78 3.88 -23.55
C ASN A 166 2.59 4.42 -24.97
N THR A 167 1.40 4.29 -25.56
CA THR A 167 1.10 4.90 -26.87
C THR A 167 1.17 6.42 -26.81
N ALA A 168 0.61 7.05 -25.77
CA ALA A 168 0.69 8.50 -25.57
C ALA A 168 2.15 8.98 -25.39
N LYS A 169 2.99 8.22 -24.68
CA LYS A 169 4.43 8.50 -24.57
C LYS A 169 5.14 8.42 -25.92
N GLN A 170 4.84 7.41 -26.73
CA GLN A 170 5.41 7.28 -28.08
C GLN A 170 4.97 8.43 -28.99
N GLU A 171 3.70 8.82 -28.95
CA GLU A 171 3.17 9.98 -29.67
C GLU A 171 3.85 11.28 -29.23
N LEU A 172 4.07 11.48 -27.93
CA LEU A 172 4.78 12.64 -27.41
C LEU A 172 6.24 12.69 -27.92
N THR A 173 6.94 11.55 -27.92
CA THR A 173 8.29 11.47 -28.48
C THR A 173 8.29 11.80 -29.97
N LYS A 174 7.31 11.31 -30.73
CA LYS A 174 7.17 11.63 -32.15
C LYS A 174 6.92 13.12 -32.39
N ILE A 175 6.02 13.74 -31.62
CA ILE A 175 5.74 15.18 -31.70
C ILE A 175 7.00 16.00 -31.40
N ARG A 176 7.81 15.60 -30.41
CA ARG A 176 9.09 16.27 -30.12
C ARG A 176 10.06 16.19 -31.29
N GLN A 177 10.22 15.01 -31.89
CA GLN A 177 11.06 14.82 -33.08
C GLN A 177 10.57 15.65 -34.27
N ASP A 178 9.26 15.66 -34.52
CA ASP A 178 8.65 16.45 -35.59
C ASP A 178 8.83 17.96 -35.34
N PHE A 179 8.76 18.40 -34.08
CA PHE A 179 9.01 19.79 -33.69
C PHE A 179 10.47 20.19 -33.94
N ASP A 180 11.43 19.36 -33.51
CA ASP A 180 12.86 19.61 -33.73
C ASP A 180 13.18 19.67 -35.23
N ALA A 181 12.67 18.73 -36.02
CA ALA A 181 12.81 18.73 -37.48
C ALA A 181 12.18 19.98 -38.13
N THR A 182 11.02 20.42 -37.64
CA THR A 182 10.37 21.64 -38.13
C THR A 182 11.17 22.89 -37.76
N LEU A 183 11.78 22.92 -36.56
CA LEU A 183 12.63 24.01 -36.12
C LEU A 183 13.90 24.11 -36.97
N GLU A 184 14.57 22.99 -37.24
CA GLU A 184 15.73 22.91 -38.13
C GLU A 184 15.37 23.38 -39.55
N ALA A 185 14.25 22.89 -40.11
CA ALA A 185 13.77 23.32 -41.42
C ALA A 185 13.48 24.83 -41.48
N LYS A 186 12.90 25.40 -40.41
CA LYS A 186 12.66 26.84 -40.29
C LYS A 186 13.96 27.65 -40.25
N LEU A 187 14.95 27.19 -39.49
CA LEU A 187 16.27 27.83 -39.43
C LEU A 187 16.98 27.79 -40.79
N ALA A 188 16.94 26.64 -41.48
CA ALA A 188 17.48 26.51 -42.82
C ALA A 188 16.78 27.45 -43.82
N ALA A 189 15.45 27.56 -43.76
CA ALA A 189 14.69 28.47 -44.61
C ALA A 189 15.06 29.95 -44.35
N PHE A 190 15.29 30.34 -43.08
CA PHE A 190 15.75 31.70 -42.76
C PHE A 190 17.16 31.97 -43.27
N GLN A 191 18.08 31.02 -43.14
CA GLN A 191 19.42 31.16 -43.68
C GLN A 191 19.39 31.32 -45.21
N GLN A 192 18.62 30.48 -45.91
CA GLN A 192 18.47 30.57 -47.36
C GLN A 192 17.83 31.89 -47.79
N ALA A 193 16.81 32.37 -47.07
CA ALA A 193 16.21 33.68 -47.33
C ALA A 193 17.20 34.83 -47.14
N ALA A 194 18.04 34.78 -46.10
CA ALA A 194 19.07 35.78 -45.86
C ALA A 194 20.16 35.75 -46.93
N GLU A 195 20.59 34.57 -47.38
CA GLU A 195 21.53 34.41 -48.50
C GLU A 195 20.95 34.95 -49.82
N ALA A 196 19.69 34.61 -50.13
CA ALA A 196 18.99 35.14 -51.30
C ALA A 196 18.87 36.67 -51.25
N GLN A 197 18.57 37.25 -50.08
CA GLN A 197 18.51 38.70 -49.90
C GLN A 197 19.88 39.37 -50.11
N ARG A 198 20.95 38.80 -49.56
CA ARG A 198 22.32 39.30 -49.78
C ARG A 198 22.70 39.25 -51.26
N SER A 199 22.41 38.13 -51.93
CA SER A 199 22.65 37.98 -53.37
C SER A 199 21.85 38.99 -54.19
N ALA A 200 20.57 39.18 -53.88
CA ALA A 200 19.73 40.17 -54.54
C ALA A 200 20.26 41.60 -54.36
N LYS A 201 20.75 41.94 -53.16
CA LYS A 201 21.35 43.26 -52.88
C LYS A 201 22.61 43.49 -53.72
N VAL A 202 23.54 42.53 -53.73
CA VAL A 202 24.78 42.62 -54.54
C VAL A 202 24.45 42.73 -56.03
N ASN A 203 23.49 41.95 -56.52
CA ASN A 203 23.06 42.02 -57.92
C ASN A 203 22.41 43.37 -58.26
N SER A 204 21.63 43.95 -57.34
CA SER A 204 21.04 45.28 -57.49
C SER A 204 22.10 46.38 -57.54
N GLU A 205 23.13 46.30 -56.69
CA GLU A 205 24.26 47.25 -56.68
C GLU A 205 25.01 47.18 -58.01
N LYS A 206 25.35 45.97 -58.47
CA LYS A 206 26.00 45.74 -59.77
C LYS A 206 25.15 46.24 -60.95
N ALA A 207 23.84 46.03 -60.93
CA ALA A 207 22.94 46.53 -61.96
C ALA A 207 22.91 48.07 -62.00
N SER A 208 22.96 48.71 -60.82
CA SER A 208 23.08 50.17 -60.71
C SER A 208 24.41 50.67 -61.26
N GLU A 209 25.53 50.00 -60.95
CA GLU A 209 26.87 50.34 -61.49
C GLU A 209 26.91 50.24 -63.02
N LEU A 210 26.47 49.11 -63.59
CA LEU A 210 26.37 48.92 -65.03
C LEU A 210 25.47 49.98 -65.68
N SER A 211 24.38 50.38 -65.02
CA SER A 211 23.51 51.45 -65.52
C SER A 211 24.24 52.80 -65.59
N LYS A 212 25.07 53.12 -64.58
CA LYS A 212 25.91 54.34 -64.59
C LYS A 212 26.96 54.29 -65.70
N GLU A 213 27.62 53.14 -65.90
CA GLU A 213 28.57 52.95 -66.99
C GLU A 213 27.91 53.10 -68.36
N ILE A 214 26.73 52.51 -68.57
CA ILE A 214 25.95 52.67 -69.80
C ILE A 214 25.58 54.14 -70.02
N GLN A 215 25.20 54.87 -68.98
CA GLN A 215 24.91 56.30 -69.08
C GLN A 215 26.16 57.10 -69.49
N ALA A 216 27.30 56.84 -68.87
CA ALA A 216 28.57 57.50 -69.21
C ALA A 216 29.00 57.19 -70.66
N MET A 217 28.87 55.94 -71.11
CA MET A 217 29.12 55.56 -72.50
C MET A 217 28.18 56.28 -73.48
N ARG A 218 26.89 56.40 -73.16
CA ARG A 218 25.93 57.16 -73.98
C ARG A 218 26.32 58.63 -74.08
N GLN A 219 26.69 59.27 -72.97
CA GLN A 219 27.15 60.67 -72.95
C GLN A 219 28.41 60.86 -73.79
N SER A 220 29.38 59.94 -73.69
CA SER A 220 30.60 59.96 -74.51
C SER A 220 30.29 59.81 -76.01
N LEU A 221 29.36 58.90 -76.35
CA LEU A 221 28.91 58.69 -77.72
C LEU A 221 28.17 59.91 -78.30
N ASP A 222 27.34 60.58 -77.50
CA ASP A 222 26.68 61.82 -77.90
C ASP A 222 27.70 62.96 -78.11
N HIS A 223 28.72 63.05 -77.24
CA HIS A 223 29.81 64.01 -77.41
C HIS A 223 30.61 63.72 -78.68
N LEU A 224 30.96 62.46 -78.96
CA LEU A 224 31.67 62.05 -80.17
C LEU A 224 30.86 62.37 -81.44
N LYS A 225 29.55 62.15 -81.43
CA LYS A 225 28.68 62.54 -82.54
C LYS A 225 28.68 64.04 -82.77
N ALA A 226 28.61 64.84 -81.70
CA ALA A 226 28.65 66.30 -81.81
C ALA A 226 29.99 66.82 -82.35
N THR A 227 31.11 66.25 -81.89
CA THR A 227 32.44 66.62 -82.38
C THR A 227 32.66 66.15 -83.82
N SER A 228 32.17 64.98 -84.21
CA SER A 228 32.19 64.51 -85.62
C SER A 228 31.41 65.44 -86.54
N LEU A 229 30.18 65.81 -86.17
CA LEU A 229 29.37 66.77 -86.95
C LEU A 229 30.07 68.14 -87.07
N GLN A 230 30.71 68.60 -86.00
CA GLN A 230 31.48 69.85 -86.03
C GLN A 230 32.71 69.73 -86.94
N ALA A 231 33.44 68.63 -86.87
CA ALA A 231 34.59 68.36 -87.74
C ALA A 231 34.18 68.28 -89.22
N GLU A 232 33.06 67.62 -89.55
CA GLU A 232 32.50 67.58 -90.91
C GLU A 232 32.13 68.99 -91.41
N LYS A 233 31.54 69.83 -90.54
CA LYS A 233 31.21 71.22 -90.88
C LYS A 233 32.46 72.08 -91.10
N GLU A 234 33.49 71.92 -90.29
CA GLU A 234 34.77 72.60 -90.47
C GLU A 234 35.51 72.12 -91.73
N GLN A 235 35.47 70.83 -92.03
CA GLN A 235 36.01 70.27 -93.26
C GLN A 235 35.28 70.82 -94.49
N ALA A 236 33.95 70.92 -94.46
CA ALA A 236 33.17 71.53 -95.54
C ALA A 236 33.57 73.00 -95.77
N LYS A 237 33.68 73.80 -94.69
CA LYS A 237 34.15 75.19 -94.76
C LYS A 237 35.57 75.30 -95.32
N PHE A 238 36.48 74.42 -94.88
CA PHE A 238 37.85 74.39 -95.39
C PHE A 238 37.91 74.07 -96.88
N VAL A 239 37.07 73.14 -97.36
CA VAL A 239 36.96 72.82 -98.79
C VAL A 239 36.41 74.03 -99.57
N GLU A 240 35.36 74.69 -99.08
CA GLU A 240 34.83 75.92 -99.71
C GLU A 240 35.88 77.03 -99.78
N GLU A 241 36.61 77.29 -98.68
CA GLU A 241 37.69 78.29 -98.64
C GLU A 241 38.84 77.92 -99.59
N LYS A 242 39.23 76.64 -99.64
CA LYS A 242 40.25 76.14 -100.57
C LYS A 242 39.80 76.33 -102.01
N GLU A 243 38.55 76.05 -102.33
CA GLU A 243 37.99 76.27 -103.67
C GLU A 243 37.95 77.75 -104.06
N ALA A 244 37.60 78.64 -103.12
CA ALA A 244 37.65 80.09 -103.33
C ALA A 244 39.09 80.56 -103.61
N ARG A 245 40.05 80.18 -102.76
CA ARG A 245 41.48 80.49 -102.98
C ARG A 245 42.02 79.92 -104.28
N LEU A 246 41.59 78.74 -104.70
CA LEU A 246 41.97 78.17 -106.00
C LEU A 246 41.41 78.99 -107.17
N LYS A 247 40.20 79.54 -107.07
CA LYS A 247 39.66 80.47 -108.07
C LYS A 247 40.48 81.76 -108.10
N ASP A 248 40.77 82.34 -106.95
CA ASP A 248 41.60 83.56 -106.84
C ASP A 248 43.02 83.32 -107.38
N CYS A 249 43.63 82.17 -107.07
CA CYS A 249 44.94 81.78 -107.56
C CYS A 249 44.94 81.54 -109.08
N LYS A 250 43.86 80.99 -109.65
CA LYS A 250 43.73 80.89 -111.11
C LYS A 250 43.67 82.27 -111.76
N ILE A 251 42.88 83.19 -111.21
CA ILE A 251 42.80 84.58 -111.69
C ILE A 251 44.18 85.26 -111.58
N ALA A 252 44.81 85.19 -110.41
CA ALA A 252 46.12 85.77 -110.18
C ALA A 252 47.21 85.13 -111.07
N LYS A 253 47.10 83.83 -111.37
CA LYS A 253 47.98 83.14 -112.31
C LYS A 253 47.78 83.65 -113.73
N GLU A 254 46.54 83.78 -114.20
CA GLU A 254 46.22 84.33 -115.52
C GLU A 254 46.74 85.77 -115.66
N GLU A 255 46.54 86.62 -114.64
CA GLU A 255 47.11 87.97 -114.57
C GLU A 255 48.64 87.99 -114.50
N ALA A 256 49.25 87.06 -113.75
CA ALA A 256 50.69 86.97 -113.63
C ALA A 256 51.33 86.43 -114.92
N GLU A 257 50.68 85.53 -115.65
CA GLU A 257 51.12 85.08 -116.97
C GLU A 257 51.04 86.23 -117.99
N GLU A 258 49.99 87.05 -117.94
CA GLU A 258 49.88 88.29 -118.72
C GLU A 258 50.98 89.31 -118.36
N LYS A 259 51.24 89.52 -117.07
CA LYS A 259 52.33 90.38 -116.59
C LYS A 259 53.72 89.81 -116.88
N LEU A 260 53.93 88.49 -116.81
CA LEU A 260 55.20 87.84 -117.12
C LEU A 260 55.49 87.86 -118.61
N LEU A 261 54.47 87.80 -119.47
CA LEU A 261 54.58 88.15 -120.89
C LEU A 261 55.07 89.60 -121.09
N SER A 262 54.67 90.54 -120.22
CA SER A 262 55.11 91.94 -120.26
C SER A 262 56.48 92.22 -119.59
N LEU A 263 56.93 91.37 -118.67
CA LEU A 263 58.21 91.51 -117.95
C LEU A 263 59.34 90.70 -118.57
N LYS A 264 59.04 89.71 -119.41
CA LYS A 264 60.06 88.97 -120.19
C LYS A 264 60.75 89.84 -121.26
N THR A 265 60.29 91.08 -121.44
CA THR A 265 60.90 92.10 -122.29
C THR A 265 61.90 93.01 -121.56
N GLU A 266 61.99 93.00 -120.22
CA GLU A 266 62.94 93.83 -119.45
C GLU A 266 63.40 93.11 -118.17
N PHE A 267 64.65 92.63 -118.10
CA PHE A 267 65.24 92.08 -116.87
C PHE A 267 66.71 92.50 -116.72
N ASP A 268 67.08 92.98 -115.52
CA ASP A 268 68.40 93.52 -115.13
C ASP A 268 68.88 92.92 -113.77
N PRO A 269 70.17 92.59 -113.55
CA PRO A 269 70.64 91.69 -112.50
C PRO A 269 71.34 92.38 -111.30
N GLU A 270 70.73 93.39 -110.67
CA GLU A 270 71.33 94.06 -109.47
C GLU A 270 70.61 93.77 -108.13
N GLN A 271 69.46 93.07 -108.11
CA GLN A 271 68.73 92.79 -106.85
C GLN A 271 69.27 91.61 -106.02
N MET A 272 70.28 90.89 -106.52
CA MET A 272 70.79 89.66 -105.89
C MET A 272 71.57 89.93 -104.59
N THR A 273 72.31 91.05 -104.52
CA THR A 273 73.27 91.34 -103.44
C THR A 273 72.61 91.82 -102.14
N ASN A 274 71.36 92.30 -102.16
CA ASN A 274 70.66 92.76 -100.95
C ASN A 274 70.04 91.59 -100.14
N LEU A 275 69.73 90.47 -100.81
CA LEU A 275 69.11 89.30 -100.17
C LEU A 275 70.12 88.46 -99.36
N GLU A 276 71.42 88.52 -99.69
CA GLU A 276 72.46 87.79 -98.96
C GLU A 276 72.74 88.35 -97.55
N LEU A 277 72.63 89.67 -97.36
CA LEU A 277 72.87 90.30 -96.05
C LEU A 277 71.77 89.99 -95.02
N LYS A 278 70.51 89.92 -95.45
CA LYS A 278 69.37 89.59 -94.57
C LYS A 278 69.39 88.13 -94.10
N LEU A 279 70.00 87.23 -94.86
CA LEU A 279 70.07 85.81 -94.49
C LEU A 279 70.97 85.60 -93.27
N VAL A 280 72.11 86.32 -93.21
CA VAL A 280 73.09 86.20 -92.11
C VAL A 280 72.51 86.66 -90.77
N GLU A 281 71.77 87.78 -90.76
CA GLU A 281 71.13 88.31 -89.56
C GLU A 281 70.07 87.36 -88.99
N THR A 282 69.25 86.73 -89.85
CA THR A 282 68.24 85.75 -89.41
C THR A 282 68.86 84.46 -88.86
N THR A 283 70.03 84.05 -89.35
CA THR A 283 70.72 82.85 -88.83
C THR A 283 71.26 83.04 -87.41
N GLU A 284 71.72 84.25 -87.05
CA GLU A 284 72.20 84.55 -85.68
C GLU A 284 71.03 84.59 -84.67
N GLU A 285 69.87 85.15 -85.04
CA GLU A 285 68.66 85.14 -84.18
C GLU A 285 68.16 83.72 -83.89
N ILE A 286 68.22 82.81 -84.87
CA ILE A 286 67.83 81.41 -84.70
C ILE A 286 68.74 80.70 -83.69
N GLU A 287 70.04 81.00 -83.68
CA GLU A 287 70.99 80.38 -82.76
C GLU A 287 70.72 80.78 -81.30
N VAL A 288 70.36 82.05 -81.05
CA VAL A 288 69.97 82.54 -79.72
C VAL A 288 68.71 81.83 -79.22
N LEU A 289 67.67 81.75 -80.05
CA LEU A 289 66.42 81.06 -79.70
C LEU A 289 66.63 79.56 -79.41
N GLN A 290 67.51 78.89 -80.16
CA GLN A 290 67.86 77.50 -79.91
C GLN A 290 68.56 77.30 -78.55
N ASN A 291 69.45 78.22 -78.15
CA ASN A 291 70.11 78.15 -76.85
C ASN A 291 69.15 78.45 -75.69
N GLU A 292 68.20 79.38 -75.87
CA GLU A 292 67.17 79.65 -74.88
C GLU A 292 66.19 78.48 -74.72
N MET A 293 65.80 77.81 -75.82
CA MET A 293 65.03 76.55 -75.79
C MET A 293 65.74 75.45 -75.01
N LYS A 294 67.06 75.26 -75.22
CA LYS A 294 67.83 74.25 -74.49
C LYS A 294 67.86 74.56 -72.98
N LYS A 295 67.96 75.84 -72.61
CA LYS A 295 67.96 76.27 -71.21
C LYS A 295 66.60 76.03 -70.53
N VAL A 296 65.50 76.39 -71.18
CA VAL A 296 64.13 76.14 -70.68
C VAL A 296 63.87 74.64 -70.58
N HIS A 297 64.26 73.87 -71.60
CA HIS A 297 64.11 72.42 -71.57
C HIS A 297 64.89 71.77 -70.41
N ALA A 298 66.11 72.26 -70.11
CA ALA A 298 66.87 71.75 -68.98
C ALA A 298 66.16 72.04 -67.63
N SER A 299 65.65 73.25 -67.43
CA SER A 299 64.90 73.59 -66.20
C SER A 299 63.59 72.81 -66.07
N ASP A 300 62.87 72.61 -67.17
CA ASP A 300 61.63 71.83 -67.18
C ASP A 300 61.91 70.36 -66.83
N MET A 301 62.98 69.78 -67.38
CA MET A 301 63.36 68.40 -67.07
C MET A 301 63.78 68.22 -65.61
N ASP A 302 64.44 69.20 -65.01
CA ASP A 302 64.78 69.15 -63.59
C ASP A 302 63.55 69.33 -62.70
N SER A 303 62.59 70.16 -63.08
CA SER A 303 61.28 70.26 -62.41
C SER A 303 60.50 68.94 -62.47
N VAL A 304 60.44 68.30 -63.65
CA VAL A 304 59.78 67.00 -63.83
C VAL A 304 60.42 65.92 -62.96
N LYS A 305 61.75 65.89 -62.84
CA LYS A 305 62.45 64.94 -61.94
C LYS A 305 62.04 65.13 -60.48
N VAL A 306 62.01 66.38 -59.99
CA VAL A 306 61.58 66.68 -58.60
C VAL A 306 60.15 66.22 -58.37
N ILE A 307 59.22 66.59 -59.26
CA ILE A 307 57.81 66.17 -59.17
C ILE A 307 57.69 64.64 -59.19
N THR A 308 58.47 63.95 -60.03
CA THR A 308 58.45 62.49 -60.12
C THR A 308 58.89 61.84 -58.81
N THR A 309 59.92 62.37 -58.16
CA THR A 309 60.37 61.86 -56.85
C THR A 309 59.37 62.13 -55.73
N GLU A 310 58.71 63.29 -55.72
CA GLU A 310 57.67 63.62 -54.75
C GLU A 310 56.44 62.73 -54.95
N LEU A 311 56.03 62.49 -56.20
CA LEU A 311 54.96 61.57 -56.55
C LEU A 311 55.26 60.14 -56.08
N ASN A 312 56.49 59.66 -56.29
CA ASN A 312 56.89 58.33 -55.82
C ASN A 312 56.90 58.24 -54.28
N ASN A 313 57.35 59.29 -53.59
CA ASN A 313 57.31 59.35 -52.13
C ASN A 313 55.87 59.39 -51.59
N ALA A 314 54.98 60.18 -52.21
CA ALA A 314 53.57 60.22 -51.88
C ALA A 314 52.89 58.86 -52.11
N THR A 315 53.22 58.18 -53.22
CA THR A 315 52.69 56.84 -53.54
C THR A 315 53.09 55.81 -52.47
N LYS A 316 54.36 55.82 -52.03
CA LYS A 316 54.84 54.94 -50.95
C LYS A 316 54.18 55.24 -49.60
N ALA A 317 53.96 56.51 -49.28
CA ALA A 317 53.26 56.90 -48.06
C ALA A 317 51.80 56.42 -48.08
N LEU A 318 51.12 56.57 -49.22
CA LEU A 318 49.74 56.10 -49.40
C LEU A 318 49.62 54.59 -49.25
N GLN A 319 50.61 53.84 -49.77
CA GLN A 319 50.64 52.38 -49.63
C GLN A 319 50.79 51.93 -48.17
N LYS A 320 51.67 52.58 -47.39
CA LYS A 320 51.79 52.31 -45.95
C LYS A 320 50.49 52.60 -45.19
N VAL A 321 49.83 53.71 -45.51
CA VAL A 321 48.53 54.04 -44.91
C VAL A 321 47.47 52.99 -45.26
N ALA A 322 47.46 52.46 -46.49
CA ALA A 322 46.56 51.38 -46.88
C ALA A 322 46.83 50.07 -46.12
N GLU A 323 48.11 49.72 -45.90
CA GLU A 323 48.52 48.57 -45.08
C GLU A 323 48.06 48.75 -43.62
N GLU A 324 48.29 49.91 -43.02
CA GLU A 324 47.82 50.23 -41.66
C GLU A 324 46.28 50.21 -41.55
N GLU A 325 45.57 50.71 -42.57
CA GLU A 325 44.11 50.68 -42.65
C GLU A 325 43.59 49.24 -42.70
N SER A 326 44.25 48.36 -43.48
CA SER A 326 43.92 46.94 -43.53
C SER A 326 44.14 46.24 -42.18
N PHE A 327 45.27 46.51 -41.51
CA PHE A 327 45.57 45.96 -40.18
C PHE A 327 44.55 46.43 -39.12
N CYS A 328 44.21 47.72 -39.13
CA CYS A 328 43.19 48.28 -38.24
C CYS A 328 41.82 47.63 -38.50
N ARG A 329 41.45 47.44 -39.78
CA ARG A 329 40.20 46.79 -40.18
C ARG A 329 40.14 45.35 -39.68
N GLU A 330 41.22 44.58 -39.83
CA GLU A 330 41.33 43.22 -39.29
C GLU A 330 41.19 43.17 -37.78
N ARG A 331 41.88 44.07 -37.06
CA ARG A 331 41.75 44.17 -35.59
C ARG A 331 40.33 44.51 -35.15
N VAL A 332 39.67 45.45 -35.83
CA VAL A 332 38.26 45.81 -35.56
C VAL A 332 37.35 44.62 -35.81
N ASN A 333 37.58 43.84 -36.86
CA ASN A 333 36.80 42.64 -37.14
C ASN A 333 37.01 41.55 -36.06
N SER A 334 38.25 41.34 -35.58
CA SER A 334 38.55 40.45 -34.46
C SER A 334 37.79 40.87 -33.19
N LEU A 335 37.89 42.15 -32.81
CA LEU A 335 37.21 42.68 -31.62
C LEU A 335 35.68 42.60 -31.75
N ARG A 336 35.13 42.78 -32.96
CA ARG A 336 33.69 42.60 -33.20
C ARG A 336 33.25 41.15 -33.01
N GLN A 337 34.05 40.20 -33.46
CA GLN A 337 33.77 38.77 -33.25
C GLN A 337 33.85 38.41 -31.76
N GLU A 338 34.91 38.82 -31.07
CA GLU A 338 35.07 38.62 -29.62
C GLU A 338 33.89 39.21 -28.84
N LEU A 339 33.42 40.40 -29.23
CA LEU A 339 32.26 41.03 -28.60
C LEU A 339 30.96 40.26 -28.85
N GLU A 340 30.79 39.66 -30.02
CA GLU A 340 29.62 38.83 -30.32
C GLU A 340 29.66 37.49 -29.57
N ASP A 341 30.85 36.88 -29.47
CA ASP A 341 31.08 35.66 -28.70
C ASP A 341 30.78 35.90 -27.20
N ILE A 342 31.25 37.02 -26.64
CA ILE A 342 30.97 37.41 -25.24
C ILE A 342 29.46 37.64 -25.02
N LYS A 343 28.75 38.23 -25.99
CA LYS A 343 27.29 38.39 -25.88
C LYS A 343 26.57 37.05 -25.89
N ALA A 344 26.99 36.12 -26.76
CA ALA A 344 26.43 34.78 -26.81
C ALA A 344 26.68 34.03 -25.49
N GLU A 345 27.90 34.14 -24.94
CA GLU A 345 28.23 33.58 -23.63
C GLU A 345 27.39 34.19 -22.51
N ARG A 346 27.19 35.52 -22.51
CA ARG A 346 26.33 36.21 -21.54
C ARG A 346 24.90 35.71 -21.57
N ILE A 347 24.30 35.53 -22.76
CA ILE A 347 22.95 34.97 -22.90
C ILE A 347 22.90 33.53 -22.36
N GLY A 348 23.93 32.73 -22.64
CA GLY A 348 24.04 31.37 -22.11
C GLY A 348 24.19 31.31 -20.59
N LEU A 349 24.91 32.26 -20.00
CA LEU A 349 25.03 32.41 -18.54
C LEU A 349 23.73 32.88 -17.90
N GLU A 350 23.03 33.85 -18.50
CA GLU A 350 21.71 34.30 -18.03
C GLU A 350 20.68 33.15 -18.04
N ALA A 351 20.70 32.30 -19.07
CA ALA A 351 19.84 31.11 -19.13
C ALA A 351 20.19 30.10 -18.02
N ARG A 352 21.48 29.81 -17.80
CA ARG A 352 21.92 28.93 -16.70
C ARG A 352 21.59 29.51 -15.32
N GLU A 353 21.71 30.81 -15.14
CA GLU A 353 21.33 31.48 -13.89
C GLU A 353 19.84 31.31 -13.61
N ALA A 354 18.98 31.49 -14.62
CA ALA A 354 17.54 31.27 -14.48
C ALA A 354 17.19 29.80 -14.18
N GLU A 355 17.89 28.84 -14.78
CA GLU A 355 17.75 27.41 -14.46
C GLU A 355 18.16 27.13 -13.01
N LEU A 356 19.33 27.63 -12.58
CA LEU A 356 19.79 27.48 -11.20
C LEU A 356 18.81 28.14 -10.21
N GLU A 357 18.28 29.31 -10.52
CA GLU A 357 17.28 29.97 -9.69
C GLU A 357 16.00 29.12 -9.56
N CYS A 358 15.57 28.46 -10.64
CA CYS A 358 14.45 27.53 -10.62
C CYS A 358 14.76 26.32 -9.71
N THR A 359 15.95 25.71 -9.83
CA THR A 359 16.35 24.59 -8.96
C THR A 359 16.44 25.01 -7.49
N VAL A 360 16.95 26.21 -7.18
CA VAL A 360 17.01 26.76 -5.83
C VAL A 360 15.61 26.95 -5.26
N LYS A 361 14.68 27.51 -6.04
CA LYS A 361 13.26 27.65 -5.63
C LYS A 361 12.61 26.30 -5.35
N THR A 362 12.93 25.28 -6.17
CA THR A 362 12.40 23.92 -6.02
C THR A 362 12.94 23.27 -4.74
N LEU A 363 14.25 23.30 -4.53
CA LEU A 363 14.90 22.80 -3.31
C LEU A 363 14.42 23.54 -2.04
N GLN A 364 14.15 24.85 -2.15
CA GLN A 364 13.59 25.62 -1.04
C GLN A 364 12.17 25.15 -0.70
N ALA A 365 11.34 24.87 -1.70
CA ALA A 365 9.99 24.33 -1.47
C ALA A 365 10.04 22.94 -0.82
N GLU A 366 10.91 22.05 -1.31
CA GLU A 366 11.13 20.72 -0.72
C GLU A 366 11.63 20.82 0.74
N LEU A 367 12.55 21.74 1.02
CA LEU A 367 13.05 21.98 2.37
C LEU A 367 11.94 22.46 3.32
N ASP A 368 11.07 23.35 2.86
CA ASP A 368 9.98 23.87 3.68
C ASP A 368 8.86 22.81 3.88
N GLU A 369 8.62 21.93 2.90
CA GLU A 369 7.77 20.75 3.05
C GLU A 369 8.34 19.78 4.10
N GLN A 370 9.62 19.42 3.99
CA GLN A 370 10.30 18.57 4.98
C GLN A 370 10.28 19.17 6.38
N LYS A 371 10.43 20.50 6.53
CA LYS A 371 10.29 21.17 7.83
C LYS A 371 8.89 21.04 8.40
N GLN A 372 7.85 21.15 7.57
CA GLN A 372 6.46 20.98 7.99
C GLN A 372 6.17 19.53 8.40
N GLU A 373 6.67 18.55 7.65
CA GLU A 373 6.58 17.13 8.01
C GLU A 373 7.28 16.85 9.35
N LEU A 374 8.51 17.36 9.53
CA LEU A 374 9.26 17.19 10.76
C LEU A 374 8.55 17.86 11.95
N HIS A 375 7.97 19.04 11.77
CA HIS A 375 7.17 19.69 12.79
C HIS A 375 5.94 18.86 13.18
N THR A 376 5.26 18.29 12.19
CA THR A 376 4.07 17.42 12.40
C THR A 376 4.45 16.15 13.14
N ILE A 377 5.56 15.51 12.77
CA ILE A 377 6.09 14.33 13.45
C ILE A 377 6.47 14.68 14.89
N SER A 378 7.13 15.82 15.12
CA SER A 378 7.49 16.30 16.47
C SER A 378 6.26 16.50 17.35
N LEU A 379 5.20 17.12 16.83
CA LEU A 379 3.91 17.26 17.52
C LEU A 379 3.27 15.90 17.86
N ALA A 380 3.30 14.95 16.92
CA ALA A 380 2.80 13.59 17.16
C ALA A 380 3.62 12.86 18.24
N ILE A 381 4.95 12.96 18.20
CA ILE A 381 5.85 12.41 19.24
C ILE A 381 5.50 13.02 20.60
N GLN A 382 5.39 14.35 20.69
CA GLN A 382 5.04 15.02 21.95
C GLN A 382 3.69 14.54 22.50
N LYS A 383 2.69 14.38 21.63
CA LYS A 383 1.37 13.87 22.02
C LYS A 383 1.45 12.44 22.53
N THR A 384 2.13 11.54 21.81
CA THR A 384 2.29 10.14 22.25
C THR A 384 3.10 10.03 23.55
N MET A 385 4.10 10.90 23.75
CA MET A 385 4.83 10.97 25.02
C MET A 385 3.94 11.43 26.17
N GLN A 386 3.08 12.41 25.95
CA GLN A 386 2.12 12.87 26.95
C GLN A 386 1.11 11.76 27.30
N GLU A 387 0.54 11.08 26.30
CA GLU A 387 -0.37 9.94 26.49
C GLU A 387 0.32 8.80 27.25
N ALA A 388 1.57 8.47 26.90
CA ALA A 388 2.37 7.47 27.61
C ALA A 388 2.64 7.87 29.06
N GLU A 389 2.90 9.16 29.32
CA GLU A 389 3.13 9.66 30.67
C GLU A 389 1.83 9.64 31.50
N GLU A 390 0.69 9.98 30.92
CA GLU A 390 -0.63 9.87 31.55
C GLU A 390 -0.96 8.41 31.89
N MET A 391 -0.72 7.47 30.97
CA MET A 391 -0.89 6.05 31.23
C MET A 391 0.05 5.54 32.33
N ARG A 392 1.31 6.01 32.37
CA ARG A 392 2.25 5.68 33.45
C ARG A 392 1.73 6.16 34.81
N ARG A 393 1.22 7.39 34.90
CA ARG A 393 0.64 7.93 36.14
C ARG A 393 -0.59 7.11 36.56
N ALA A 394 -1.46 6.73 35.63
CA ALA A 394 -2.61 5.89 35.92
C ALA A 394 -2.20 4.49 36.42
N ALA A 395 -1.17 3.88 35.81
CA ALA A 395 -0.62 2.61 36.25
C ALA A 395 0.01 2.68 37.65
N GLU A 396 0.73 3.76 37.95
CA GLU A 396 1.27 4.00 39.30
C GLU A 396 0.16 4.18 40.34
N GLU A 397 -0.93 4.86 39.99
CA GLU A 397 -2.07 5.06 40.90
C GLU A 397 -2.81 3.73 41.17
N LEU A 398 -3.10 2.96 40.13
CA LEU A 398 -3.68 1.61 40.28
C LEU A 398 -2.78 0.70 41.12
N LYS A 399 -1.45 0.83 40.99
CA LYS A 399 -0.50 0.09 41.83
C LYS A 399 -0.60 0.51 43.29
N ARG A 400 -0.68 1.82 43.60
CA ARG A 400 -0.88 2.30 44.97
C ARG A 400 -2.21 1.82 45.55
N GLU A 401 -3.28 1.86 44.76
CA GLU A 401 -4.60 1.38 45.18
C GLU A 401 -4.57 -0.14 45.45
N ALA A 402 -3.94 -0.93 44.58
CA ALA A 402 -3.76 -2.36 44.79
C ALA A 402 -2.92 -2.68 46.04
N GLU A 403 -1.85 -1.93 46.30
CA GLU A 403 -1.03 -2.06 47.51
C GLU A 403 -1.84 -1.71 48.77
N ALA A 404 -2.63 -0.62 48.74
CA ALA A 404 -3.51 -0.22 49.83
C ALA A 404 -4.59 -1.28 50.10
N ASN A 405 -5.22 -1.81 49.06
CA ASN A 405 -6.20 -2.90 49.16
C ASN A 405 -5.56 -4.15 49.77
N ARG A 406 -4.33 -4.51 49.38
CA ARG A 406 -3.61 -5.66 49.96
C ARG A 406 -3.30 -5.46 51.44
N VAL A 407 -2.93 -4.25 51.86
CA VAL A 407 -2.75 -3.92 53.29
C VAL A 407 -4.07 -4.06 54.03
N GLY A 408 -5.16 -3.51 53.48
CA GLY A 408 -6.50 -3.62 54.05
C GLY A 408 -6.99 -5.07 54.16
N GLU A 409 -6.74 -5.91 53.14
CA GLU A 409 -7.01 -7.34 53.17
C GLU A 409 -6.22 -8.04 54.28
N GLY A 410 -4.92 -7.75 54.41
CA GLY A 410 -4.09 -8.31 55.48
C GLY A 410 -4.49 -7.87 56.89
N GLU A 411 -5.02 -6.65 57.04
CA GLU A 411 -5.61 -6.17 58.31
C GLU A 411 -6.94 -6.86 58.60
N ALA A 412 -7.81 -7.00 57.60
CA ALA A 412 -9.08 -7.72 57.72
C ALA A 412 -8.86 -9.21 58.05
N GLU A 413 -7.86 -9.85 57.45
CA GLU A 413 -7.48 -11.23 57.73
C GLU A 413 -7.02 -11.40 59.19
N LYS A 414 -6.19 -10.48 59.70
CA LYS A 414 -5.79 -10.45 61.12
C LYS A 414 -6.98 -10.25 62.06
N MET A 415 -7.92 -9.36 61.71
CA MET A 415 -9.14 -9.16 62.50
C MET A 415 -10.03 -10.41 62.51
N LEU A 416 -10.17 -11.09 61.36
CA LEU A 416 -10.90 -12.34 61.26
C LEU A 416 -10.25 -13.45 62.10
N GLU A 417 -8.92 -13.59 62.05
CA GLU A 417 -8.20 -14.57 62.86
C GLU A 417 -8.37 -14.30 64.37
N ALA A 418 -8.34 -13.03 64.78
CA ALA A 418 -8.61 -12.63 66.16
C ALA A 418 -10.05 -12.98 66.58
N ALA A 419 -11.04 -12.67 65.73
CA ALA A 419 -12.44 -13.00 65.99
C ALA A 419 -12.70 -14.51 66.04
N LEU A 420 -12.00 -15.31 65.23
CA LEU A 420 -12.06 -16.78 65.28
C LEU A 420 -11.48 -17.32 66.59
N LYS A 421 -10.33 -16.81 67.04
CA LYS A 421 -9.75 -17.17 68.35
C LYS A 421 -10.68 -16.79 69.50
N GLU A 422 -11.31 -15.62 69.44
CA GLU A 422 -12.28 -15.20 70.44
C GLU A 422 -13.54 -16.09 70.43
N ALA A 423 -14.05 -16.45 69.25
CA ALA A 423 -15.17 -17.37 69.10
C ALA A 423 -14.83 -18.79 69.62
N GLU A 424 -13.61 -19.29 69.41
CA GLU A 424 -13.15 -20.56 69.98
C GLU A 424 -13.07 -20.51 71.51
N VAL A 425 -12.56 -19.41 72.08
CA VAL A 425 -12.54 -19.17 73.53
C VAL A 425 -13.97 -19.12 74.08
N ALA A 426 -14.86 -18.38 73.41
CA ALA A 426 -16.28 -18.30 73.79
C ALA A 426 -16.96 -19.67 73.73
N LYS A 427 -16.68 -20.47 72.70
CA LYS A 427 -17.20 -21.84 72.55
C LYS A 427 -16.64 -22.81 73.61
N ALA A 428 -15.37 -22.66 73.98
CA ALA A 428 -14.78 -23.42 75.08
C ALA A 428 -15.38 -23.02 76.44
N ALA A 429 -15.63 -21.72 76.64
CA ALA A 429 -16.33 -21.21 77.82
C ALA A 429 -17.80 -21.69 77.88
N GLU A 430 -18.50 -21.69 76.74
CA GLU A 430 -19.85 -22.25 76.60
C GLU A 430 -19.86 -23.74 76.94
N LYS A 431 -18.93 -24.52 76.41
CA LYS A 431 -18.80 -25.94 76.74
C LYS A 431 -18.50 -26.16 78.22
N SER A 432 -17.62 -25.35 78.83
CA SER A 432 -17.33 -25.39 80.26
C SER A 432 -18.57 -25.04 81.11
N ALA A 433 -19.34 -24.04 80.69
CA ALA A 433 -20.60 -23.68 81.35
C ALA A 433 -21.65 -24.80 81.20
N LEU A 434 -21.77 -25.42 80.02
CA LEU A 434 -22.62 -26.59 79.79
C LEU A 434 -22.20 -27.79 80.65
N ASP A 435 -20.89 -28.05 80.77
CA ASP A 435 -20.36 -29.11 81.64
C ASP A 435 -20.61 -28.80 83.13
N GLN A 436 -20.49 -27.54 83.56
CA GLN A 436 -20.87 -27.11 84.91
C GLN A 436 -22.38 -27.24 85.17
N ILE A 437 -23.23 -26.88 84.21
CA ILE A 437 -24.68 -27.10 84.26
C ILE A 437 -24.97 -28.60 84.37
N LYS A 438 -24.26 -29.45 83.60
CA LYS A 438 -24.39 -30.90 83.65
C LYS A 438 -23.97 -31.46 85.01
N ILE A 439 -22.86 -30.97 85.57
CA ILE A 439 -22.38 -31.33 86.91
C ILE A 439 -23.37 -30.89 88.00
N LEU A 440 -23.94 -29.68 87.92
CA LEU A 440 -24.94 -29.19 88.86
C LEU A 440 -26.26 -29.99 88.75
N SER A 441 -26.67 -30.38 87.53
CA SER A 441 -27.82 -31.27 87.34
C SER A 441 -27.59 -32.68 87.90
N ALA A 442 -26.36 -33.19 87.86
CA ALA A 442 -26.00 -34.49 88.44
C ALA A 442 -25.75 -34.43 89.97
N LYS A 443 -25.32 -33.27 90.51
CA LYS A 443 -25.14 -33.02 91.95
C LYS A 443 -26.44 -32.73 92.70
N THR A 444 -27.57 -32.63 92.00
CA THR A 444 -28.88 -32.51 92.64
C THR A 444 -29.41 -33.87 93.14
N ASP A 445 -28.75 -34.99 92.78
CA ASP A 445 -29.12 -36.35 93.23
C ASP A 445 -28.28 -36.91 94.40
N VAL A 446 -27.22 -36.22 94.85
CA VAL A 446 -26.41 -36.67 96.00
C VAL A 446 -25.90 -35.47 96.81
N VAL A 447 -26.76 -34.94 97.68
CA VAL A 447 -26.51 -34.31 99.00
C VAL A 447 -27.69 -33.38 99.32
N SER A 448 -28.66 -33.93 100.05
CA SER A 448 -29.28 -33.30 101.22
C SER A 448 -30.09 -34.37 101.95
N ALA A 449 -29.41 -35.09 102.84
CA ALA A 449 -30.07 -35.74 103.96
C ALA A 449 -30.20 -34.67 105.05
N SER A 450 -31.33 -33.96 105.07
CA SER A 450 -32.05 -33.42 106.25
C SER A 450 -33.24 -32.61 105.73
N ASP A 451 -34.42 -32.94 106.28
CA ASP A 451 -35.76 -32.38 106.08
C ASP A 451 -36.64 -32.92 104.92
N PRO A 452 -37.83 -33.52 105.25
CA PRO A 452 -38.72 -34.15 104.29
C PRO A 452 -39.81 -33.18 103.84
N ASP A 453 -39.53 -32.37 102.83
CA ASP A 453 -40.56 -31.84 101.93
C ASP A 453 -39.90 -31.34 100.64
N ALA A 454 -39.43 -32.30 99.84
CA ALA A 454 -38.84 -32.04 98.54
C ALA A 454 -39.75 -32.59 97.43
N SER A 455 -40.46 -31.70 96.76
CA SER A 455 -40.68 -31.86 95.33
C SER A 455 -39.79 -30.84 94.62
N GLY A 456 -38.69 -31.30 94.04
CA GLY A 456 -37.78 -30.55 93.17
C GLY A 456 -38.46 -30.14 91.86
N TRP A 457 -39.53 -29.38 91.97
CA TRP A 457 -40.20 -28.68 90.90
C TRP A 457 -39.83 -27.22 91.09
N ILE A 458 -39.01 -26.67 90.20
CA ILE A 458 -38.83 -25.22 90.13
C ILE A 458 -40.19 -24.66 89.72
N ARG A 459 -40.97 -24.20 90.70
CA ARG A 459 -42.28 -23.56 90.48
C ARG A 459 -42.02 -22.15 89.94
N MET A 460 -41.68 -22.10 88.66
CA MET A 460 -41.63 -20.86 87.89
C MET A 460 -43.05 -20.56 87.44
N SER A 461 -43.50 -19.32 87.61
CA SER A 461 -44.82 -18.92 87.13
C SER A 461 -44.91 -19.13 85.62
N VAL A 462 -46.12 -19.43 85.10
CA VAL A 462 -46.34 -19.57 83.64
C VAL A 462 -45.80 -18.33 82.90
N GLN A 463 -45.96 -17.15 83.51
CA GLN A 463 -45.46 -15.88 82.99
C GLN A 463 -43.92 -15.81 82.94
N GLU A 464 -43.21 -16.36 83.92
CA GLU A 464 -41.73 -16.43 83.92
C GLU A 464 -41.20 -17.48 82.91
N PHE A 465 -41.87 -18.62 82.76
CA PHE A 465 -41.52 -19.62 81.74
C PHE A 465 -41.75 -19.10 80.32
N GLU A 466 -42.88 -18.43 80.09
CA GLU A 466 -43.17 -17.76 78.82
C GLU A 466 -42.20 -16.62 78.56
N SER A 467 -41.81 -15.85 79.58
CA SER A 467 -40.80 -14.78 79.47
C SER A 467 -39.43 -15.33 79.09
N LEU A 468 -39.00 -16.43 79.71
CA LEU A 468 -37.72 -17.07 79.41
C LEU A 468 -37.72 -17.74 78.03
N SER A 469 -38.80 -18.45 77.68
CA SER A 469 -38.98 -19.06 76.35
C SER A 469 -39.00 -17.99 75.26
N ARG A 470 -39.69 -16.87 75.49
CA ARG A 470 -39.70 -15.73 74.57
C ARG A 470 -38.31 -15.11 74.41
N LYS A 471 -37.53 -14.97 75.49
CA LYS A 471 -36.13 -14.50 75.41
C LYS A 471 -35.22 -15.47 74.65
N VAL A 472 -35.39 -16.78 74.83
CA VAL A 472 -34.67 -17.80 74.06
C VAL A 472 -35.02 -17.69 72.58
N GLU A 473 -36.30 -17.55 72.26
CA GLU A 473 -36.77 -17.40 70.87
C GLU A 473 -36.32 -16.07 70.25
N GLU A 474 -36.37 -14.96 71.00
CA GLU A 474 -35.81 -13.66 70.58
C GLU A 474 -34.31 -13.73 70.34
N SER A 475 -33.54 -14.43 71.18
CA SER A 475 -32.09 -14.61 70.97
C SER A 475 -31.77 -15.54 69.80
N ALA A 476 -32.56 -16.60 69.58
CA ALA A 476 -32.45 -17.49 68.42
C ALA A 476 -32.75 -16.73 67.12
N ASN A 477 -33.82 -15.94 67.10
CA ASN A 477 -34.18 -15.09 65.96
C ASN A 477 -33.10 -14.02 65.71
N LEU A 478 -32.52 -13.43 66.75
CA LEU A 478 -31.41 -12.49 66.60
C LEU A 478 -30.15 -13.16 66.02
N ALA A 479 -29.85 -14.39 66.43
CA ALA A 479 -28.74 -15.16 65.88
C ALA A 479 -28.98 -15.54 64.42
N GLU A 480 -30.19 -15.98 64.07
CA GLU A 480 -30.58 -16.31 62.69
C GLU A 480 -30.54 -15.07 61.80
N MET A 481 -31.01 -13.91 62.27
CA MET A 481 -30.96 -12.65 61.54
C MET A 481 -29.51 -12.18 61.32
N LYS A 482 -28.62 -12.38 62.30
CA LYS A 482 -27.18 -12.12 62.13
C LYS A 482 -26.50 -13.08 61.15
N LEU A 483 -26.87 -14.36 61.16
CA LEU A 483 -26.38 -15.35 60.19
C LEU A 483 -26.84 -15.03 58.77
N ALA A 484 -28.11 -14.64 58.59
CA ALA A 484 -28.63 -14.21 57.30
C ALA A 484 -27.92 -12.95 56.79
N ALA A 485 -27.66 -11.97 57.67
CA ALA A 485 -26.90 -10.77 57.32
C ALA A 485 -25.45 -11.10 56.91
N ALA A 486 -24.78 -12.02 57.62
CA ALA A 486 -23.44 -12.47 57.28
C ALA A 486 -23.40 -13.25 55.96
N ALA A 487 -24.40 -14.11 55.70
CA ALA A 487 -24.53 -14.84 54.44
C ALA A 487 -24.71 -13.87 53.25
N PHE A 488 -25.55 -12.84 53.41
CA PHE A 488 -25.73 -11.81 52.39
C PHE A 488 -24.44 -11.03 52.12
N GLN A 489 -23.68 -10.68 53.15
CA GLN A 489 -22.38 -10.03 52.99
C GLN A 489 -21.34 -10.93 52.29
N MET A 490 -21.33 -12.23 52.60
CA MET A 490 -20.44 -13.19 51.92
C MET A 490 -20.80 -13.36 50.45
N GLU A 491 -22.09 -13.47 50.10
CA GLU A 491 -22.51 -13.53 48.70
C GLU A 491 -22.12 -12.25 47.95
N ALA A 492 -22.32 -11.08 48.56
CA ALA A 492 -21.89 -9.80 47.99
C ALA A 492 -20.36 -9.68 47.84
N MET A 493 -19.56 -10.28 48.74
CA MET A 493 -18.11 -10.35 48.58
C MET A 493 -17.70 -11.32 47.47
N ASN A 494 -18.37 -12.47 47.36
CA ASN A 494 -18.10 -13.47 46.32
C ASN A 494 -18.41 -12.95 44.92
N THR A 495 -19.49 -12.18 44.74
CA THR A 495 -19.80 -11.54 43.46
C THR A 495 -18.74 -10.53 43.08
N LYS A 496 -18.34 -9.64 44.01
CA LYS A 496 -17.24 -8.68 43.80
C LYS A 496 -15.92 -9.37 43.47
N LYS A 497 -15.59 -10.47 44.15
CA LYS A 497 -14.39 -11.27 43.86
C LYS A 497 -14.43 -11.86 42.45
N SER A 498 -15.55 -12.46 42.04
CA SER A 498 -15.71 -13.02 40.68
C SER A 498 -15.62 -11.94 39.59
N GLU A 499 -16.16 -10.74 39.85
CA GLU A 499 -16.03 -9.61 38.94
C GLU A 499 -14.58 -9.10 38.84
N ALA A 500 -13.86 -9.02 39.96
CA ALA A 500 -12.45 -8.65 39.98
C ALA A 500 -11.56 -9.66 39.24
N GLU A 501 -11.82 -10.97 39.39
CA GLU A 501 -11.12 -12.02 38.64
C GLU A 501 -11.37 -11.91 37.13
N LYS A 502 -12.61 -11.65 36.71
CA LYS A 502 -12.92 -11.42 35.28
C LYS A 502 -12.22 -10.19 34.73
N ARG A 503 -12.18 -9.07 35.47
CA ARG A 503 -11.45 -7.85 35.06
C ARG A 503 -9.97 -8.12 34.90
N LYS A 504 -9.37 -8.87 35.84
CA LYS A 504 -7.96 -9.29 35.73
C LYS A 504 -7.70 -10.14 34.50
N GLU A 505 -8.60 -11.07 34.17
CA GLU A 505 -8.47 -11.90 32.96
C GLU A 505 -8.50 -11.06 31.67
N VAL A 506 -9.38 -10.05 31.60
CA VAL A 506 -9.46 -9.13 30.46
C VAL A 506 -8.17 -8.33 30.31
N ILE A 507 -7.66 -7.73 31.40
CA ILE A 507 -6.42 -6.95 31.38
C ILE A 507 -5.23 -7.81 30.95
N LEU A 508 -5.15 -9.07 31.38
CA LEU A 508 -4.09 -9.99 30.96
C LEU A 508 -4.15 -10.32 29.46
N LYS A 509 -5.36 -10.45 28.88
CA LYS A 509 -5.52 -10.63 27.43
C LYS A 509 -5.10 -9.40 26.66
N GLU A 510 -5.50 -8.21 27.10
CA GLU A 510 -5.11 -6.93 26.48
C GLU A 510 -3.59 -6.73 26.51
N ILE A 511 -2.93 -7.07 27.64
CA ILE A 511 -1.46 -7.01 27.74
C ILE A 511 -0.80 -7.96 26.74
N GLU A 512 -1.33 -9.16 26.54
CA GLU A 512 -0.78 -10.13 25.59
C GLU A 512 -0.97 -9.65 24.13
N GLU A 513 -2.14 -9.12 23.79
CA GLU A 513 -2.41 -8.52 22.48
C GLU A 513 -1.47 -7.33 22.18
N ILE A 514 -1.23 -6.46 23.17
CA ILE A 514 -0.29 -5.35 23.05
C ILE A 514 1.14 -5.88 22.83
N LYS A 515 1.56 -6.93 23.56
CA LYS A 515 2.88 -7.53 23.37
C LYS A 515 3.04 -8.09 21.96
N GLU A 516 2.09 -8.88 21.48
CA GLU A 516 2.12 -9.43 20.12
C GLU A 516 2.20 -8.32 19.06
N ALA A 517 1.42 -7.25 19.22
CA ALA A 517 1.47 -6.08 18.34
C ALA A 517 2.84 -5.38 18.38
N THR A 518 3.44 -5.21 19.57
CA THR A 518 4.77 -4.60 19.70
C THR A 518 5.89 -5.45 19.10
N GLU A 519 5.86 -6.78 19.28
CA GLU A 519 6.84 -7.67 18.64
C GLU A 519 6.73 -7.66 17.11
N PHE A 520 5.50 -7.60 16.60
CA PHE A 520 5.26 -7.49 15.16
C PHE A 520 5.77 -6.16 14.59
N ALA A 521 5.50 -5.05 15.28
CA ALA A 521 6.01 -3.74 14.89
C ALA A 521 7.54 -3.68 14.92
N LEU A 522 8.17 -4.30 15.92
CA LEU A 522 9.62 -4.38 16.05
C LEU A 522 10.25 -5.17 14.88
N LYS A 523 9.68 -6.33 14.52
CA LYS A 523 10.14 -7.11 13.34
C LYS A 523 10.03 -6.31 12.04
N GLN A 524 8.94 -5.54 11.85
CA GLN A 524 8.82 -4.69 10.67
C GLN A 524 9.87 -3.57 10.65
N ALA A 525 10.14 -2.94 11.79
CA ALA A 525 11.17 -1.91 11.90
C ALA A 525 12.57 -2.47 11.58
N GLU A 526 12.91 -3.65 12.11
CA GLU A 526 14.16 -4.34 11.81
C GLU A 526 14.29 -4.69 10.32
N MET A 527 13.21 -5.17 9.68
CA MET A 527 13.18 -5.44 8.24
C MET A 527 13.37 -4.17 7.41
N ALA A 528 12.74 -3.06 7.82
CA ALA A 528 12.89 -1.77 7.14
C ALA A 528 14.31 -1.22 7.29
N GLU A 529 14.93 -1.35 8.47
CA GLU A 529 16.32 -0.94 8.69
C GLU A 529 17.30 -1.80 7.86
N ALA A 530 17.07 -3.11 7.78
CA ALA A 530 17.87 -4.00 6.93
C ALA A 530 17.74 -3.64 5.44
N ALA A 531 16.52 -3.34 4.98
CA ALA A 531 16.29 -2.88 3.61
C ALA A 531 16.97 -1.54 3.33
N LYS A 532 16.89 -0.59 4.27
CA LYS A 532 17.59 0.70 4.18
C LYS A 532 19.10 0.50 4.06
N LYS A 533 19.71 -0.32 4.93
CA LYS A 533 21.16 -0.63 4.86
C LYS A 533 21.56 -1.27 3.53
N ALA A 534 20.72 -2.14 2.97
CA ALA A 534 20.97 -2.74 1.66
C ALA A 534 20.97 -1.70 0.53
N ILE A 535 20.02 -0.76 0.55
CA ILE A 535 19.94 0.34 -0.44
C ILE A 535 21.14 1.29 -0.28
N GLU A 536 21.47 1.69 0.94
CA GLU A 536 22.64 2.53 1.22
C GLU A 536 23.95 1.87 0.77
N GLY A 537 24.08 0.54 0.95
CA GLY A 537 25.21 -0.24 0.46
C GLY A 537 25.33 -0.29 -1.07
N GLU A 538 24.22 -0.32 -1.78
CA GLU A 538 24.23 -0.27 -3.26
C GLU A 538 24.47 1.15 -3.79
N LEU A 539 23.93 2.18 -3.13
CA LEU A 539 24.21 3.58 -3.46
C LEU A 539 25.69 3.93 -3.27
N THR A 540 26.30 3.51 -2.17
CA THR A 540 27.74 3.72 -1.93
C THR A 540 28.62 2.99 -2.96
N LYS A 541 28.26 1.76 -3.37
CA LYS A 541 28.96 1.07 -4.46
C LYS A 541 28.85 1.81 -5.79
N ARG A 542 27.66 2.36 -6.13
CA ARG A 542 27.48 3.14 -7.36
C ARG A 542 28.30 4.42 -7.34
N HIS A 543 28.31 5.15 -6.22
CA HIS A 543 29.15 6.33 -6.08
C HIS A 543 30.64 6.01 -6.20
N GLN A 544 31.10 4.86 -5.70
CA GLN A 544 32.48 4.43 -5.89
C GLN A 544 32.79 4.10 -7.36
N GLN A 545 31.87 3.41 -8.06
CA GLN A 545 32.02 3.10 -9.49
C GLN A 545 31.98 4.33 -10.40
N GLU A 546 31.29 5.40 -10.00
CA GLU A 546 31.26 6.68 -10.69
C GLU A 546 32.51 7.54 -10.44
N GLN A 547 33.25 7.29 -9.35
CA GLN A 547 34.53 7.97 -9.07
C GLN A 547 35.74 7.24 -9.66
N ASP A 548 35.64 5.93 -9.88
CA ASP A 548 36.72 5.09 -10.43
C ASP A 548 36.69 4.99 -11.97
N ASN A 549 35.72 5.63 -12.64
CA ASN A 549 35.62 5.82 -14.10
C ASN A 549 35.82 7.30 -14.46
#